data_AF-A0A015IFS2-F1
#
_entry.id   AF-A0A015IFS2-F1
#
_cell.length_a   1.000
_cell.length_b   1.000
_cell.length_c   1.000
_cell.angle_alpha   90.00
_cell.angle_beta   90.00
_cell.angle_gamma   90.00
#
_symmetry.space_group_name_H-M   'P 1'
#
loop_
_entity.id
_entity.type
_entity.pdbx_description
1 polymer ?
#
loop_
_entity_poly.entity_id
_entity_poly.type
_entity_poly.pdbx_seq_one_letter_code
_entity_poly.pdbx_strand_id
1 'polypeptide(L)' 'MASFFNSKFCENFPLILNNNDNHYDTLIQVGENKNIKEFRANSVILRSRSPYLKVLFHPLGLKKKMV' A
#
# COMPACT_ATOMS: atom_id res chain seq x y z
N MET A 1 13.53 -18.54 14.97
CA MET A 1 13.77 -18.03 13.60
C MET A 1 14.49 -16.70 13.71
N ALA A 2 15.74 -16.61 13.25
CA ALA A 2 16.45 -15.33 13.21
C ALA A 2 15.80 -14.45 12.14
N SER A 3 15.22 -13.32 12.54
CA SER A 3 14.83 -12.27 11.61
C SER A 3 16.11 -11.59 11.12
N PHE A 4 16.44 -11.75 9.84
CA PHE A 4 17.51 -10.98 9.22
C PHE A 4 17.05 -9.52 9.11
N PHE A 5 17.41 -8.71 10.11
CA PHE A 5 17.16 -7.29 10.08
C PHE A 5 18.11 -6.64 9.07
N ASN A 6 17.55 -6.19 7.95
CA ASN A 6 18.30 -5.44 6.95
C ASN A 6 18.30 -3.95 7.35
N SER A 7 19.34 -3.53 8.08
CA SER A 7 19.50 -2.14 8.56
C SER A 7 19.50 -1.14 7.41
N LYS A 8 20.20 -1.45 6.32
CA LYS A 8 20.26 -0.62 5.10
C LYS A 8 18.89 -0.42 4.46
N PHE A 9 18.02 -1.44 4.51
CA PHE A 9 16.64 -1.30 4.04
C PHE A 9 15.82 -0.40 4.97
N CYS A 10 15.99 -0.54 6.29
CA CYS A 10 15.28 0.28 7.27
C CYS A 10 15.65 1.77 7.21
N GLU A 11 16.91 2.08 6.92
CA GLU A 11 17.39 3.46 6.73
C GLU A 11 16.73 4.15 5.53
N ASN A 12 16.51 3.42 4.43
CA ASN A 12 15.90 3.96 3.22
C ASN A 12 14.36 3.87 3.22
N PHE A 13 13.77 3.17 4.19
CA PHE A 13 12.32 2.94 4.26
C PHE A 13 11.51 4.23 4.45
N PRO A 14 11.92 5.20 5.30
CA PRO A 14 11.23 6.50 5.40
C PRO A 14 11.25 7.30 4.09
N LEU A 15 12.33 7.19 3.29
CA LEU A 15 12.42 7.86 1.99
C LEU A 15 11.35 7.35 1.01
N ILE A 16 11.10 6.04 1.02
CA ILE A 16 10.06 5.39 0.21
C ILE A 16 8.64 5.75 0.71
N LEU A 17 8.48 6.04 2.00
CA LEU A 17 7.21 6.43 2.60
C LEU A 17 6.89 7.93 2.44
N ASN A 18 7.91 8.78 2.43
CA ASN A 18 7.76 10.24 2.52
C ASN A 18 7.84 10.95 1.16
N ASN A 19 8.37 10.30 0.12
CA ASN A 19 8.40 10.89 -1.22
C ASN A 19 7.00 10.87 -1.87
N ASN A 20 6.42 12.06 -1.95
CA ASN A 20 5.07 12.41 -2.37
C ASN A 20 4.85 12.40 -3.90
N ASP A 21 5.90 12.54 -4.71
CA ASP A 21 5.68 12.87 -6.11
C ASP A 21 5.70 11.66 -7.08
N ASN A 22 6.62 10.69 -6.96
CA ASN A 22 6.86 9.77 -8.09
C ASN A 22 7.02 8.26 -7.74
N HIS A 23 6.84 7.85 -6.49
CA HIS A 23 7.08 6.44 -6.07
C HIS A 23 5.89 5.83 -5.33
N TYR A 24 4.69 5.94 -5.91
CA TYR A 24 3.49 5.21 -5.46
C TYR A 24 2.97 4.36 -6.61
N ASP A 25 2.62 3.12 -6.32
CA ASP A 25 2.04 2.16 -7.25
C ASP A 25 0.53 1.95 -7.01
N THR A 26 -0.04 2.60 -5.99
CA THR A 26 -1.46 2.48 -5.63
C THR A 26 -2.08 3.82 -5.26
N LEU A 27 -3.30 4.06 -5.77
CA LEU A 27 -4.19 5.15 -5.37
C LEU A 27 -5.41 4.56 -4.66
N ILE A 28 -5.62 4.94 -3.40
CA ILE A 28 -6.79 4.53 -2.61
C ILE A 28 -7.78 5.70 -2.61
N GLN A 29 -8.98 5.46 -3.12
CA GLN A 29 -10.08 6.42 -3.05
C GLN A 29 -11.03 5.99 -1.93
N VAL A 30 -11.33 6.90 -1.01
CA VAL A 30 -12.22 6.66 0.13
C VAL A 30 -13.32 7.71 0.14
N GLY A 31 -14.56 7.27 0.35
CA GLY A 31 -15.74 8.11 0.38
C GLY A 31 -16.68 7.83 -0.78
N GLU A 32 -17.75 8.62 -0.87
CA GLU A 32 -18.80 8.45 -1.86
C GLU A 32 -19.15 9.80 -2.49
N ASN A 33 -19.57 9.78 -3.76
CA ASN A 33 -20.04 10.95 -4.51
C ASN A 33 -19.01 12.09 -4.55
N LYS A 34 -19.35 13.26 -3.99
CA LYS A 34 -18.50 14.47 -4.02
C LYS A 34 -17.47 14.51 -2.88
N ASN A 35 -17.52 13.56 -1.94
CA ASN A 35 -16.65 13.48 -0.78
C ASN A 35 -15.57 12.40 -0.93
N ILE A 36 -15.13 12.15 -2.16
CA ILE A 36 -14.04 11.22 -2.44
C ILE A 36 -12.73 11.89 -2.05
N LYS A 37 -11.95 11.20 -1.21
CA LYS A 37 -10.58 11.56 -0.86
C LYS A 37 -9.62 10.54 -1.46
N GLU A 38 -8.52 11.05 -1.99
CA GLU A 38 -7.49 10.22 -2.63
C GLU A 38 -6.25 10.12 -1.74
N PHE A 39 -5.74 8.90 -1.59
CA PHE A 39 -4.55 8.58 -0.82
C PHE A 39 -3.58 7.80 -1.69
N ARG A 40 -2.38 8.36 -1.89
CA ARG A 40 -1.29 7.69 -2.61
C ARG A 40 -0.56 6.76 -1.65
N ALA A 41 -0.30 5.53 -2.06
CA ALA A 41 0.30 4.52 -1.21
C ALA A 41 1.11 3.48 -2.01
N ASN A 42 1.91 2.70 -1.27
CA ASN A 42 2.71 1.61 -1.80
C ASN A 42 2.06 0.24 -1.53
N SER A 43 1.68 -0.51 -2.57
CA SER A 43 1.02 -1.81 -2.47
C SER A 43 1.85 -2.82 -1.67
N VAL A 44 3.18 -2.78 -1.82
CA VAL A 44 4.12 -3.64 -1.09
C VAL A 44 4.01 -3.43 0.42
N ILE A 45 3.90 -2.17 0.86
CA ILE A 45 3.75 -1.82 2.28
C ILE A 45 2.36 -2.21 2.77
N LEU A 46 1.32 -1.93 1.98
CA LEU A 46 -0.06 -2.28 2.36
C LEU A 46 -0.25 -3.79 2.53
N ARG A 47 0.30 -4.60 1.61
CA ARG A 47 0.25 -6.07 1.70
C ARG A 47 1.05 -6.63 2.87
N SER A 48 2.16 -6.01 3.25
CA SER A 48 2.96 -6.46 4.38
C SER A 48 2.30 -6.15 5.73
N ARG A 49 1.52 -5.06 5.78
CA ARG A 49 0.85 -4.60 7.01
C ARG A 49 -0.57 -5.11 7.21
N SER A 50 -1.22 -5.63 6.18
CA SER A 50 -2.59 -6.13 6.26
C SER A 50 -2.79 -7.41 5.44
N PRO A 51 -3.16 -8.54 6.08
CA PRO A 51 -3.53 -9.77 5.38
C PRO A 51 -4.71 -9.56 4.41
N TYR A 52 -5.65 -8.67 4.74
CA TYR A 52 -6.76 -8.32 3.85
C TYR A 52 -6.26 -7.68 2.56
N LEU A 53 -5.36 -6.69 2.67
CA LEU A 53 -4.78 -6.03 1.52
C LEU A 53 -3.84 -6.98 0.75
N LYS A 54 -3.17 -7.92 1.43
CA LYS A 54 -2.41 -9.00 0.79
C LYS A 54 -3.26 -9.80 -0.18
N VAL A 55 -4.48 -10.17 0.21
CA VAL A 55 -5.42 -10.89 -0.65
C VAL A 55 -6.01 -9.98 -1.73
N LEU A 56 -6.32 -8.73 -1.39
CA LEU A 56 -6.91 -7.76 -2.33
C LEU A 56 -5.97 -7.38 -3.49
N PHE A 57 -4.67 -7.20 -3.20
CA PHE A 57 -3.64 -6.88 -4.20
C PHE A 57 -3.06 -8.14 -4.88
N HIS A 58 -3.66 -9.31 -4.66
CA HIS A 58 -3.29 -10.53 -5.37
C HIS A 58 -4.04 -10.61 -6.70
N PRO A 59 -3.40 -10.97 -7.82
CA PRO A 59 -4.04 -10.97 -9.16
C PRO A 59 -5.27 -11.88 -9.28
N LEU A 60 -5.44 -12.86 -8.37
CA LEU A 60 -6.65 -13.71 -8.29
C LEU A 60 -7.73 -13.21 -7.32
N GLY A 61 -7.55 -12.07 -6.65
CA GLY A 61 -8.40 -11.62 -5.54
C GLY A 61 -9.33 -10.46 -5.89
N LEU A 62 -10.60 -10.77 -6.13
CA LEU A 62 -11.77 -9.88 -5.97
C LEU A 62 -11.96 -8.77 -7.03
N LYS A 63 -12.56 -9.16 -8.15
CA LYS A 63 -13.57 -8.35 -8.86
C LYS A 63 -14.80 -8.17 -7.96
N LYS A 64 -14.71 -7.45 -6.85
CA LYS A 64 -15.91 -6.96 -6.15
C LYS A 64 -15.92 -5.44 -6.24
N LYS A 65 -16.72 -4.94 -7.19
CA LYS A 65 -17.31 -3.61 -7.11
C LYS A 65 -17.91 -3.48 -5.71
N MET A 66 -17.28 -2.70 -4.84
CA MET A 66 -17.99 -2.08 -3.73
C MET A 66 -18.80 -0.97 -4.37
N VAL A 67 -20.09 -1.27 -4.59
CA VAL A 67 -21.13 -0.32 -4.96
C VAL A 67 -21.49 0.45 -3.70
#